data_AF-A0A4Q1AJF7-F1
#
_entry.id   AF-A0A4Q1AJF7-F1
#
_cell.length_a   1.000
_cell.length_b   1.000
_cell.length_c   1.000
_cell.angle_alpha   90.00
_cell.angle_beta   90.00
_cell.angle_gamma   90.00
#
_symmetry.space_group_name_H-M   'P 1'
#
loop_
_entity.id
_entity.type
_entity.pdbx_description
1 polymer ?
#
loop_
_entity_poly.entity_id
_entity_poly.type
_entity_poly.pdbx_seq_one_letter_code
_entity_poly.pdbx_strand_id
1 'polypeptide(L)'
;MQENELKAFIKQNSHLIFEYTNKELLKDIGVMSPSFFVRLVDEYFKKEDKRISCDNLAADTLGYFLITEILGEAKQAFPFFRKDTLTLDYIFKDAKVYFNHVKFSIEDNTFSIYLIQTKAGVSTLEEEIIKYSKQFPIKTTGLEEFISKNSDKVLDESSKKLKEDIEKIL
;
A
#
# COMPACT_ATOMS: atom_id res chain seq x y z
N MET A 1 12.55 8.29 -10.54
CA MET A 1 13.53 7.29 -11.05
C MET A 1 13.04 6.82 -12.41
N GLN A 2 13.88 6.49 -13.39
CA GLN A 2 13.35 5.98 -14.66
C GLN A 2 12.63 4.63 -14.47
N GLU A 3 11.70 4.26 -15.34
CA GLU A 3 10.93 2.99 -15.18
C GLU A 3 11.84 1.76 -15.05
N ASN A 4 12.87 1.65 -15.88
CA ASN A 4 13.81 0.52 -15.82
C ASN A 4 14.63 0.51 -14.52
N GLU A 5 15.01 1.70 -14.03
CA GLU A 5 15.70 1.84 -12.74
C GLU A 5 14.78 1.45 -11.59
N LEU A 6 13.51 1.86 -11.63
CA LEU A 6 12.49 1.50 -10.64
C LEU A 6 12.25 -0.02 -10.64
N LYS A 7 12.14 -0.65 -11.81
CA LYS A 7 12.01 -2.12 -11.93
C LYS A 7 13.23 -2.83 -11.33
N ALA A 8 14.44 -2.38 -11.67
CA ALA A 8 15.67 -2.95 -11.11
C ALA A 8 15.73 -2.79 -9.58
N PHE A 9 15.38 -1.60 -9.08
CA PHE A 9 15.31 -1.30 -7.65
C PHE A 9 14.32 -2.21 -6.92
N ILE A 10 13.11 -2.40 -7.48
CA ILE A 10 12.09 -3.28 -6.90
C ILE A 10 12.55 -4.74 -6.92
N LYS A 11 13.10 -5.25 -8.03
CA LYS A 11 13.63 -6.62 -8.10
C LYS A 11 14.69 -6.88 -7.03
N GLN A 12 15.64 -5.95 -6.88
CA GLN A 12 16.71 -6.07 -5.91
C GLN A 12 16.19 -6.05 -4.46
N ASN A 13 15.23 -5.18 -4.16
CA ASN A 13 14.84 -4.81 -2.80
C ASN A 13 13.42 -5.25 -2.39
N SER A 14 12.70 -6.03 -3.19
CA SER A 14 11.28 -6.32 -3.01
C SER A 14 10.90 -6.84 -1.61
N HIS A 15 11.67 -7.78 -1.07
CA HIS A 15 11.49 -8.27 0.30
C HIS A 15 11.61 -7.17 1.37
N LEU A 16 12.58 -6.25 1.24
CA LEU A 16 12.75 -5.13 2.17
C LEU A 16 11.66 -4.07 1.98
N ILE A 17 11.25 -3.81 0.73
CA ILE A 17 10.13 -2.91 0.43
C ILE A 17 8.85 -3.45 1.07
N PHE A 18 8.58 -4.74 0.92
CA PHE A 18 7.43 -5.42 1.52
C PHE A 18 7.48 -5.37 3.05
N GLU A 19 8.64 -5.66 3.64
CA GLU A 19 8.84 -5.63 5.08
C GLU A 19 8.66 -4.22 5.64
N TYR A 20 9.29 -3.22 5.03
CA TYR A 20 9.15 -1.81 5.37
C TYR A 20 7.69 -1.35 5.26
N THR A 21 7.01 -1.72 4.18
CA THR A 21 5.59 -1.37 3.97
C THR A 21 4.73 -1.89 5.12
N ASN A 22 4.95 -3.13 5.56
CA ASN A 22 4.19 -3.71 6.67
C ASN A 22 4.58 -3.14 8.05
N LYS A 23 5.88 -2.98 8.31
CA LYS A 23 6.38 -2.61 9.65
C LYS A 23 6.32 -1.11 9.92
N GLU A 24 6.44 -0.28 8.89
CA GLU A 24 6.55 1.16 9.01
C GLU A 24 5.36 1.88 8.38
N LEU A 25 5.01 1.56 7.13
CA LEU A 25 3.95 2.32 6.42
C LEU A 25 2.55 1.95 6.90
N LEU A 26 2.30 0.65 7.08
CA LEU A 26 1.04 0.10 7.55
C LEU A 26 1.03 -0.13 9.07
N LYS A 27 2.01 0.44 9.77
CA LYS A 27 2.06 0.42 11.22
C LYS A 27 0.79 1.04 11.79
N ASP A 28 0.16 0.35 12.74
CA ASP A 28 -1.11 0.75 13.36
C ASP A 28 -2.28 0.90 12.36
N ILE A 29 -2.13 0.31 11.16
CA ILE A 29 -3.15 0.26 10.10
C ILE A 29 -3.60 -1.17 9.90
N GLY A 30 -2.68 -2.03 9.48
CA GLY A 30 -3.01 -3.31 8.88
C GLY A 30 -1.81 -4.15 8.52
N VAL A 31 -2.05 -5.32 7.94
CA VAL A 31 -1.00 -6.20 7.42
C VAL A 31 -1.32 -6.62 5.99
N MET A 32 -0.39 -6.36 5.08
CA MET A 32 -0.44 -6.74 3.69
C MET A 32 0.13 -8.15 3.48
N SER A 33 -0.56 -8.98 2.71
CA SER A 33 -0.07 -10.28 2.31
C SER A 33 1.03 -10.16 1.24
N PRO A 34 2.02 -11.08 1.20
CA PRO A 34 3.06 -11.08 0.18
C PRO A 34 2.49 -11.23 -1.24
N SER A 35 1.51 -12.11 -1.43
CA SER A 35 0.85 -12.32 -2.72
C SER A 35 0.14 -11.07 -3.21
N PHE A 36 -0.43 -10.29 -2.30
CA PHE A 36 -1.09 -9.05 -2.66
C PHE A 36 -0.09 -7.94 -2.98
N PHE A 37 1.06 -7.88 -2.29
CA PHE A 37 2.15 -6.98 -2.68
C PHE A 37 2.65 -7.25 -4.11
N VAL A 38 2.84 -8.52 -4.50
CA VAL A 38 3.19 -8.89 -5.88
C VAL A 38 2.15 -8.37 -6.87
N ARG A 39 0.87 -8.53 -6.55
CA ARG A 39 -0.22 -8.01 -7.40
C ARG A 39 -0.21 -6.49 -7.51
N LEU A 40 0.02 -5.76 -6.42
CA LEU A 40 0.12 -4.29 -6.46
C LEU A 40 1.23 -3.84 -7.41
N VAL A 41 2.39 -4.49 -7.35
CA VAL A 41 3.51 -4.20 -8.24
C VAL A 41 3.15 -4.50 -9.69
N ASP A 42 2.60 -5.69 -9.97
CA ASP A 42 2.17 -6.09 -11.31
C ASP A 42 1.14 -5.12 -11.92
N GLU A 43 0.08 -4.83 -11.15
CA GLU A 43 -1.00 -3.92 -11.55
C GLU A 43 -0.46 -2.49 -11.78
N TYR A 44 0.47 -2.01 -10.95
CA TYR A 44 1.09 -0.70 -11.13
C TYR A 44 1.77 -0.57 -12.50
N PHE A 45 2.62 -1.52 -12.89
CA PHE A 45 3.34 -1.42 -14.17
C PHE A 45 2.46 -1.67 -15.39
N LYS A 46 1.40 -2.47 -15.27
CA LYS A 46 0.43 -2.71 -16.35
C LYS A 46 -0.53 -1.55 -16.58
N LYS A 47 -0.73 -0.68 -15.59
CA LYS A 47 -1.62 0.47 -15.71
C LYS A 47 -1.03 1.52 -16.67
N GLU A 48 -1.75 1.86 -17.73
CA GLU A 48 -1.33 2.89 -18.69
C GLU A 48 -1.46 4.30 -18.09
N ASP A 49 -2.62 4.61 -17.50
CA ASP A 49 -2.93 5.90 -16.88
C ASP A 49 -2.56 5.95 -15.39
N LYS A 50 -1.26 6.04 -15.10
CA LYS A 50 -0.77 6.22 -13.71
C LYS A 50 -0.95 7.68 -13.27
N ARG A 51 -1.45 7.94 -12.05
CA ARG A 51 -1.49 9.31 -11.49
C ARG A 51 -0.10 9.90 -11.32
N ILE A 52 0.90 9.05 -11.08
CA ILE A 52 2.30 9.44 -10.97
C ILE A 52 3.15 8.61 -11.92
N SER A 53 3.87 9.32 -12.80
CA SER A 53 4.89 8.72 -13.65
C SER A 53 6.02 8.16 -12.81
N CYS A 54 6.56 7.00 -13.23
CA CYS A 54 7.76 6.41 -12.64
C CYS A 54 8.90 7.44 -12.50
N ASP A 55 9.08 8.30 -13.50
CA ASP A 55 10.15 9.31 -13.54
C ASP A 55 10.12 10.25 -12.33
N ASN A 56 8.91 10.53 -11.81
CA ASN A 56 8.67 11.39 -10.66
C ASN A 56 8.58 10.63 -9.33
N LEU A 57 8.71 9.30 -9.35
CA LEU A 57 8.65 8.46 -8.17
C LEU A 57 10.02 8.34 -7.50
N ALA A 58 10.06 8.66 -6.21
CA ALA A 58 11.21 8.40 -5.34
C ALA A 58 11.04 7.07 -4.60
N ALA A 59 12.15 6.41 -4.27
CA ALA A 59 12.15 5.13 -3.56
C ALA A 59 11.31 5.17 -2.28
N ASP A 60 11.51 6.18 -1.43
CA ASP A 60 10.79 6.32 -0.15
C ASP A 60 9.29 6.49 -0.27
N THR A 61 8.83 7.00 -1.41
CA THR A 61 7.40 7.23 -1.66
C THR A 61 6.71 6.04 -2.33
N LEU A 62 7.48 5.09 -2.87
CA LEU A 62 6.98 3.95 -3.65
C LEU A 62 5.88 3.18 -2.93
N GLY A 63 6.09 2.81 -1.66
CA GLY A 63 5.12 2.00 -0.92
C GLY A 63 3.77 2.70 -0.75
N TYR A 64 3.78 4.01 -0.48
CA TYR A 64 2.56 4.81 -0.38
C TYR A 64 1.83 4.85 -1.72
N PHE A 65 2.57 5.08 -2.81
CA PHE A 65 1.98 5.17 -4.14
C PHE A 65 1.45 3.84 -4.65
N LEU A 66 2.14 2.71 -4.44
CA LEU A 66 1.61 1.38 -4.78
C LEU A 66 0.25 1.14 -4.10
N ILE A 67 0.11 1.54 -2.84
CA ILE A 67 -1.15 1.42 -2.11
C ILE A 67 -2.19 2.37 -2.71
N THR A 68 -1.90 3.66 -2.87
CA THR A 68 -2.93 4.63 -3.31
C THR A 68 -3.30 4.55 -4.78
N GLU A 69 -2.36 4.19 -5.65
CA GLU A 69 -2.56 4.11 -7.10
C GLU A 69 -3.50 2.97 -7.50
N ILE A 70 -3.50 1.89 -6.70
CA ILE A 70 -4.32 0.70 -6.94
C ILE A 70 -5.53 0.66 -6.00
N LEU A 71 -5.35 0.96 -4.71
CA LEU A 71 -6.44 0.89 -3.72
C LEU A 71 -7.15 2.22 -3.47
N GLY A 72 -6.46 3.34 -3.68
CA GLY A 72 -7.00 4.68 -3.40
C GLY A 72 -7.99 5.18 -4.44
N GLU A 73 -7.89 4.73 -5.69
CA GLU A 73 -8.81 5.15 -6.75
C GLU A 73 -10.19 4.52 -6.65
N ALA A 74 -10.22 3.21 -6.40
CA ALA A 74 -11.42 2.43 -6.61
C ALA A 74 -12.40 2.47 -5.42
N LYS A 75 -12.02 3.09 -4.29
CA LYS A 75 -12.77 3.01 -3.02
C LYS A 75 -13.14 1.56 -2.72
N GLN A 76 -12.26 0.84 -2.05
CA GLN A 76 -12.39 -0.60 -1.93
C GLN A 76 -13.50 -0.97 -0.94
N ALA A 77 -14.38 -1.89 -1.34
CA ALA A 77 -15.43 -2.40 -0.48
C ALA A 77 -14.84 -3.18 0.70
N PHE A 78 -15.50 -3.13 1.87
CA PHE A 78 -15.03 -3.79 3.09
C PHE A 78 -14.60 -5.27 2.91
N PRO A 79 -15.34 -6.12 2.15
CA PRO A 79 -14.95 -7.51 1.94
C PRO A 79 -13.60 -7.72 1.21
N PHE A 80 -13.07 -6.66 0.59
CA PHE A 80 -11.72 -6.67 0.01
C PHE A 80 -10.64 -6.83 1.07
N PHE A 81 -10.84 -6.30 2.29
CA PHE A 81 -9.81 -6.23 3.32
C PHE A 81 -9.79 -7.48 4.19
N ARG A 82 -8.91 -8.43 3.84
CA ARG A 82 -8.81 -9.76 4.44
C ARG A 82 -7.37 -10.29 4.35
N LYS A 83 -7.13 -11.47 4.90
CA LYS A 83 -5.79 -12.02 5.11
C LYS A 83 -4.98 -12.24 3.82
N ASP A 84 -5.63 -12.57 2.71
CA ASP A 84 -5.00 -12.74 1.39
C ASP A 84 -4.73 -11.42 0.67
N THR A 85 -5.22 -10.29 1.18
CA THR A 85 -5.04 -8.94 0.62
C THR A 85 -4.30 -8.02 1.60
N LEU A 86 -5.03 -7.09 2.22
CA LEU A 86 -4.59 -6.18 3.26
C LEU A 86 -5.63 -6.27 4.39
N THR A 87 -5.24 -6.70 5.59
CA THR A 87 -6.11 -6.58 6.77
C THR A 87 -6.05 -5.17 7.30
N LEU A 88 -7.06 -4.74 8.06
CA LEU A 88 -7.13 -3.42 8.69
C LEU A 88 -7.46 -3.52 10.18
N ASP A 89 -7.04 -4.62 10.81
CA ASP A 89 -7.44 -5.01 12.16
C ASP A 89 -7.09 -3.95 13.22
N TYR A 90 -6.01 -3.19 13.00
CA TYR A 90 -5.59 -2.12 13.92
C TYR A 90 -6.50 -0.90 13.83
N ILE A 91 -6.82 -0.43 12.62
CA ILE A 91 -7.78 0.67 12.45
C ILE A 91 -9.17 0.28 12.94
N PHE A 92 -9.60 -0.96 12.73
CA PHE A 92 -10.94 -1.39 13.16
C PHE A 92 -11.11 -1.34 14.67
N LYS A 93 -10.06 -1.73 15.41
CA LYS A 93 -10.04 -1.64 16.88
C LYS A 93 -10.11 -0.20 17.37
N ASP A 94 -9.46 0.72 16.65
CA ASP A 94 -9.39 2.14 17.00
C ASP A 94 -10.69 2.89 16.66
N ALA A 95 -11.17 2.72 15.42
CA ALA A 95 -12.27 3.51 14.89
C ALA A 95 -13.63 3.19 15.51
N LYS A 96 -13.92 1.90 15.81
CA LYS A 96 -15.19 1.43 16.40
C LYS A 96 -16.46 1.96 15.69
N VAL A 97 -16.39 2.17 14.38
CA VAL A 97 -17.50 2.63 13.53
C VAL A 97 -17.87 1.59 12.48
N TYR A 98 -19.13 1.60 12.06
CA TYR A 98 -19.57 0.88 10.86
C TYR A 98 -19.22 1.66 9.60
N PHE A 99 -18.64 0.98 8.62
CA PHE A 99 -18.32 1.51 7.30
C PHE A 99 -18.44 0.36 6.27
N ASN A 100 -18.59 0.68 5.00
CA ASN A 100 -18.70 -0.33 3.93
C ASN A 100 -17.62 -0.18 2.85
N HIS A 101 -16.84 0.90 2.90
CA HIS A 101 -15.71 1.14 2.01
C HIS A 101 -14.52 1.78 2.72
N VAL A 102 -13.33 1.59 2.16
CA VAL A 102 -12.10 2.25 2.59
C VAL A 102 -11.47 2.97 1.41
N LYS A 103 -10.97 4.17 1.64
CA LYS A 103 -10.21 4.96 0.67
C LYS A 103 -8.85 5.31 1.24
N PHE A 104 -7.82 5.16 0.42
CA PHE A 104 -6.48 5.68 0.69
C PHE A 104 -6.26 6.91 -0.20
N SER A 105 -5.61 7.94 0.30
CA SER A 105 -5.19 9.08 -0.53
C SER A 105 -3.83 9.63 -0.09
N ILE A 106 -3.19 10.33 -1.01
CA ILE A 106 -1.99 11.14 -0.76
C ILE A 106 -2.32 12.56 -1.21
N GLU A 107 -2.26 13.50 -0.28
CA GLU A 107 -2.48 14.94 -0.50
C GLU A 107 -1.45 15.70 0.35
N ASP A 108 -0.76 16.69 -0.22
CA ASP A 108 0.22 17.54 0.49
C ASP A 108 1.20 16.76 1.40
N ASN A 109 1.86 15.73 0.85
CA ASN A 109 2.79 14.83 1.57
C ASN A 109 2.16 14.08 2.77
N THR A 110 0.84 13.96 2.78
CA THR A 110 0.08 13.28 3.84
C THR A 110 -0.62 12.06 3.26
N PHE A 111 -0.28 10.88 3.80
CA PHE A 111 -0.97 9.64 3.52
C PHE A 111 -2.19 9.52 4.44
N SER A 112 -3.37 9.41 3.85
CA SER A 112 -4.64 9.42 4.55
C SER A 112 -5.43 8.14 4.30
N ILE A 113 -6.13 7.67 5.33
CA ILE A 113 -7.04 6.54 5.28
C ILE A 113 -8.40 7.01 5.75
N TYR A 114 -9.44 6.72 4.97
CA TYR A 114 -10.82 7.07 5.25
C TYR A 114 -11.68 5.82 5.32
N LEU A 115 -12.42 5.66 6.41
CA LEU A 115 -13.49 4.68 6.51
C LEU A 115 -14.80 5.37 6.12
N ILE A 116 -15.42 4.88 5.06
CA ILE A 116 -16.55 5.55 4.41
C ILE A 116 -17.79 4.65 4.49
N GLN A 117 -18.92 5.27 4.80
CA GLN A 117 -20.24 4.67 4.68
C GLN A 117 -20.97 5.26 3.47
N THR A 118 -21.50 4.40 2.60
CA THR A 118 -22.29 4.79 1.42
C THR A 118 -23.69 4.20 1.44
N LYS A 119 -24.56 4.73 0.56
CA LYS A 119 -25.93 4.26 0.32
C LYS A 119 -26.05 2.76 0.04
N ALA A 120 -25.04 2.14 -0.60
CA ALA A 120 -25.04 0.71 -0.89
C ALA A 120 -25.10 -0.18 0.37
N GLY A 121 -24.83 0.36 1.57
CA GLY A 121 -25.00 -0.34 2.85
C GLY A 121 -26.17 0.13 3.71
N VAL A 122 -26.79 1.29 3.41
CA VAL A 122 -27.93 1.86 4.15
C VAL A 122 -28.80 2.68 3.20
N SER A 123 -30.03 2.22 2.96
CA SER A 123 -30.95 2.77 1.95
C SER A 123 -31.34 4.24 2.15
N THR A 124 -31.12 4.80 3.33
CA THR A 124 -31.50 6.18 3.71
C THR A 124 -30.38 7.21 3.53
N LEU A 125 -29.17 6.81 3.11
CA LEU A 125 -28.08 7.77 2.88
C LEU A 125 -28.20 8.41 1.50
N GLU A 126 -28.23 9.74 1.46
CA GLU A 126 -28.19 10.52 0.22
C GLU A 126 -26.77 10.74 -0.29
N GLU A 127 -25.76 10.74 0.60
CA GLU A 127 -24.36 11.05 0.30
C GLU A 127 -23.35 10.12 1.00
N GLU A 128 -22.08 10.21 0.58
CA GLU A 128 -20.97 9.50 1.23
C GLU A 128 -20.59 10.16 2.57
N ILE A 129 -20.45 9.35 3.62
CA ILE A 129 -20.06 9.86 4.94
C ILE A 129 -18.71 9.28 5.35
N ILE A 130 -17.74 10.17 5.62
CA ILE A 130 -16.49 9.80 6.29
C ILE A 130 -16.79 9.56 7.77
N LYS A 131 -16.63 8.31 8.23
CA LYS A 131 -16.88 7.91 9.62
C LYS A 131 -15.64 7.98 10.49
N TYR A 132 -14.48 7.84 9.86
CA TYR A 132 -13.19 7.90 10.51
C TYR A 132 -12.15 8.29 9.47
N SER A 133 -11.16 9.07 9.90
CA SER A 133 -9.97 9.36 9.13
C SER A 133 -8.73 9.23 10.01
N LYS A 134 -7.63 8.78 9.41
CA LYS A 134 -6.30 8.79 10.03
C LYS A 134 -5.29 9.27 9.01
N GLN A 135 -4.40 10.15 9.44
CA GLN A 135 -3.42 10.81 8.59
C GLN A 135 -2.02 10.56 9.11
N PHE A 136 -1.08 10.37 8.18
CA PHE A 136 0.31 10.09 8.46
C PHE A 136 1.19 10.96 7.56
N PRO A 137 2.22 11.63 8.09
CA PRO A 137 3.19 12.29 7.24
C PRO A 137 3.96 11.25 6.43
N ILE A 138 4.15 11.50 5.13
CA ILE A 138 4.99 10.66 4.28
C ILE A 138 6.45 10.80 4.74
N LYS A 139 7.09 9.66 4.99
CA LYS A 139 8.53 9.61 5.29
C LYS A 139 9.29 9.66 3.97
N THR A 140 10.18 10.65 3.80
CA THR A 140 10.93 10.88 2.56
C THR A 140 12.33 10.27 2.56
N THR A 141 12.75 9.58 3.63
CA THR A 141 14.05 8.86 3.73
C THR A 141 13.91 7.48 4.40
N GLY A 142 12.68 7.08 4.74
CA GLY A 142 12.44 5.93 5.62
C GLY A 142 12.77 4.57 5.00
N LEU A 143 12.51 4.38 3.71
CA LEU A 143 12.81 3.13 3.00
C LEU A 143 14.32 3.00 2.76
N GLU A 144 14.98 4.06 2.32
CA GLU A 144 16.43 4.04 2.07
C GLU A 144 17.21 3.72 3.35
N GLU A 145 16.84 4.36 4.47
CA GLU A 145 17.40 4.03 5.78
C GLU A 145 17.09 2.60 6.21
N PHE A 146 15.89 2.11 5.93
CA PHE A 146 15.49 0.75 6.26
C PHE A 146 16.32 -0.26 5.46
N ILE A 147 16.47 -0.07 4.14
CA ILE A 147 17.27 -0.95 3.29
C ILE A 147 18.72 -0.98 3.76
N SER A 148 19.30 0.19 4.02
CA SER A 148 20.70 0.32 4.47
C SER A 148 20.98 -0.41 5.79
N LYS A 149 19.99 -0.48 6.69
CA LYS A 149 20.12 -1.19 7.99
C LYS A 149 19.87 -2.70 7.90
N ASN A 150 19.29 -3.19 6.79
CA ASN A 150 18.79 -4.55 6.68
C ASN A 150 19.33 -5.32 5.47
N SER A 151 20.15 -4.71 4.61
CA SER A 151 20.69 -5.30 3.37
C SER A 151 21.48 -6.59 3.57
N ASP A 152 22.18 -6.71 4.70
CA ASP A 152 23.12 -7.81 4.96
C ASP A 152 22.45 -9.00 5.67
N LYS A 153 21.13 -8.92 5.92
CA LYS A 153 20.39 -9.98 6.60
C LYS A 153 20.18 -11.18 5.68
N VAL A 154 20.37 -12.38 6.23
CA VAL A 154 20.07 -13.63 5.53
C VAL A 154 18.58 -13.72 5.25
N LEU A 155 18.23 -13.91 3.98
CA LEU A 155 16.85 -14.08 3.55
C LEU A 155 16.26 -15.40 4.05
N ASP A 156 15.09 -15.33 4.67
CA ASP A 156 14.25 -16.50 4.90
C ASP A 156 13.60 -17.00 3.60
N GLU A 157 12.99 -18.19 3.64
CA GLU A 157 12.35 -18.80 2.47
C GLU A 157 11.19 -17.96 1.91
N SER A 158 10.43 -17.28 2.78
CA SER A 158 9.31 -16.46 2.37
C SER A 158 9.76 -15.22 1.59
N SER A 159 10.86 -14.62 2.02
CA SER A 159 11.50 -13.47 1.40
C SER A 159 12.14 -13.86 0.07
N LYS A 160 12.79 -15.03 -0.01
CA LYS A 160 13.33 -15.57 -1.28
C LYS A 160 12.22 -15.78 -2.30
N LYS A 161 11.15 -16.45 -1.90
CA LYS A 161 9.99 -16.67 -2.76
C LYS A 161 9.38 -15.36 -3.27
N LEU A 162 9.25 -14.37 -2.38
CA LEU A 162 8.75 -13.06 -2.76
C LEU A 162 9.64 -12.38 -3.82
N LYS A 163 10.97 -12.47 -3.69
CA LYS A 163 11.88 -11.95 -4.71
C LYS A 163 11.68 -12.64 -6.05
N GLU A 164 11.65 -13.97 -6.06
CA GLU A 164 11.44 -14.77 -7.28
C GLU A 164 10.11 -14.44 -7.96
N ASP A 165 9.03 -14.24 -7.20
CA ASP A 165 7.72 -13.91 -7.75
C ASP A 165 7.69 -12.50 -8.36
N ILE A 166 8.40 -11.54 -7.76
CA ILE A 166 8.59 -10.20 -8.33
C ILE A 166 9.46 -10.22 -9.59
N GLU A 167 10.54 -11.03 -9.60
CA GLU A 167 11.42 -11.17 -10.77
C GLU A 167 10.70 -11.74 -12.01
N LYS A 168 9.65 -12.53 -11.81
CA LYS A 168 8.85 -13.10 -12.92
C LYS A 168 7.90 -12.09 -13.57
N ILE A 169 7.48 -11.04 -12.84
CA ILE A 169 6.47 -10.08 -13.32
C ILE A 169 7.07 -8.75 -13.80
N LEU A 170 8.32 -8.44 -13.42
CA LEU A 170 9.06 -7.25 -13.84
C LEU A 170 10.16 -7.57 -14.84
#